data_AF-A0A1B6AU82-F1
#
_entry.id   AF-A0A1B6AU82-F1
#
_cell.length_a   1.000
_cell.length_b   1.000
_cell.length_c   1.000
_cell.angle_alpha   90.00
_cell.angle_beta   90.00
_cell.angle_gamma   90.00
#
_symmetry.space_group_name_H-M   'P 1'
#
loop_
_entity.id
_entity.type
_entity.pdbx_description
1 polymer ?
#
loop_
_entity_poly.entity_id
_entity_poly.type
_entity_poly.pdbx_seq_one_letter_code
_entity_poly.pdbx_strand_id
1 'polypeptide(L)' 'MAQTIAPPAAGAAPAPLPLKTIAPWALFVGVLMLVLLYFVGAEQGATSLLSGTDVHEWVHDGRHLLGFPCH' A
#
# COMPACT_ATOMS: atom_id res chain seq x y z
N MET A 1 49.03 -10.17 -34.71
CA MET A 1 48.79 -9.11 -33.71
C MET A 1 47.85 -9.68 -32.66
N ALA A 2 48.25 -9.74 -31.39
CA ALA A 2 47.43 -10.29 -30.31
C ALA A 2 46.62 -9.16 -29.65
N GLN A 3 45.31 -9.32 -29.58
CA GLN A 3 44.41 -8.38 -28.90
C GLN A 3 44.16 -8.87 -27.48
N THR A 4 44.49 -8.03 -26.49
CA THR A 4 44.19 -8.30 -25.09
C THR A 4 42.75 -7.93 -24.80
N ILE A 5 41.97 -8.89 -24.31
CA ILE A 5 40.58 -8.65 -23.87
C ILE A 5 40.62 -8.04 -22.46
N ALA A 6 40.00 -6.88 -22.28
CA ALA A 6 39.86 -6.26 -20.97
C ALA A 6 38.88 -7.07 -20.09
N PRO A 7 39.17 -7.25 -18.79
CA PRO A 7 38.24 -7.93 -17.90
C PRO A 7 36.92 -7.16 -17.78
N PRO A 8 35.78 -7.86 -17.60
CA PRO A 8 34.50 -7.19 -17.41
C PRO A 8 34.58 -6.27 -16.18
N ALA A 9 34.15 -5.01 -16.36
CA ALA A 9 34.06 -4.07 -15.24
C ALA A 9 33.12 -4.66 -14.18
N ALA A 10 33.60 -4.74 -12.93
CA ALA A 10 32.76 -5.12 -11.81
C ALA A 10 31.59 -4.13 -11.73
N GLY A 11 30.36 -4.63 -11.83
CA GLY A 11 29.15 -3.81 -11.73
C GLY A 11 29.13 -3.09 -10.38
N ALA A 12 28.89 -1.78 -10.41
CA ALA A 12 28.77 -0.99 -9.18
C ALA A 12 27.61 -1.52 -8.32
N ALA A 13 27.83 -1.63 -7.01
CA ALA A 13 26.77 -1.97 -6.08
C ALA A 13 25.69 -0.87 -6.07
N PRO A 14 24.40 -1.24 -5.95
CA PRO A 14 23.33 -0.25 -5.88
C PRO A 14 23.52 0.64 -4.65
N ALA A 15 23.27 1.93 -4.83
CA ALA A 15 23.32 2.89 -3.73
C ALA A 15 22.26 2.56 -2.65
N PRO A 16 22.56 2.79 -1.36
CA PRO A 16 21.60 2.55 -0.29
C PRO A 16 20.39 3.48 -0.40
N LEU A 17 19.21 2.95 -0.09
CA LEU A 17 17.95 3.68 -0.16
C LEU A 17 17.86 4.76 0.95
N PRO A 18 17.67 6.05 0.62
CA PRO A 18 17.64 7.11 1.62
C PRO A 18 16.34 7.07 2.45
N LEU A 19 16.36 6.43 3.62
CA LEU A 19 15.17 6.30 4.48
C LEU A 19 14.54 7.64 4.86
N LYS A 20 15.36 8.68 5.04
CA LYS A 20 14.94 10.03 5.43
C LYS A 20 14.00 10.67 4.41
N THR A 21 14.21 10.37 3.13
CA THR A 21 13.38 10.94 2.05
C THR A 21 12.09 10.15 1.87
N ILE A 22 12.08 8.86 2.25
CA ILE A 22 10.91 7.97 2.12
C ILE A 22 10.00 8.04 3.35
N ALA A 23 10.58 8.22 4.53
CA ALA A 23 9.87 8.25 5.82
C ALA A 23 8.59 9.12 5.82
N PRO A 24 8.58 10.38 5.35
CA PRO A 24 7.35 11.19 5.37
C PRO A 24 6.25 10.61 4.48
N TRP A 25 6.61 10.06 3.32
CA TRP A 25 5.64 9.44 2.39
C TRP A 25 5.13 8.11 2.92
N ALA A 26 6.02 7.29 3.48
CA ALA A 26 5.66 6.03 4.11
C ALA A 26 4.71 6.26 5.30
N LEU A 27 4.97 7.29 6.12
CA LEU A 27 4.09 7.68 7.21
C LEU A 27 2.74 8.14 6.68
N PHE A 28 2.73 9.03 5.68
CA PHE A 28 1.50 9.53 5.08
C PHE A 28 0.62 8.41 4.51
N VAL A 29 1.20 7.53 3.67
CA VAL A 29 0.50 6.39 3.09
C VAL A 29 0.10 5.39 4.16
N GLY A 30 0.94 5.18 5.18
CA GLY A 30 0.63 4.30 6.31
C GLY A 30 -0.59 4.78 7.09
N VAL A 31 -0.67 6.08 7.41
CA VAL A 31 -1.84 6.67 8.07
C VAL A 31 -3.07 6.58 7.19
N LEU A 32 -2.96 6.91 5.90
CA LEU A 32 -4.07 6.81 4.95
C LEU A 32 -4.60 5.38 4.84
N MET A 33 -3.71 4.39 4.83
CA MET A 33 -4.06 2.97 4.81
C MET A 33 -4.85 2.57 6.06
N LEU A 34 -4.43 3.01 7.25
CA LEU A 34 -5.17 2.74 8.49
C LEU A 34 -6.57 3.37 8.48
N VAL A 35 -6.71 4.59 7.95
CA VAL A 35 -8.02 5.24 7.79
C VAL A 35 -8.91 4.44 6.83
N LEU A 36 -8.37 3.97 5.70
CA LEU A 36 -9.13 3.16 4.76
C LEU A 36 -9.53 1.80 5.35
N LEU A 37 -8.64 1.15 6.11
CA LEU A 37 -8.98 -0.08 6.82
C LEU A 37 -10.11 0.12 7.83
N TYR A 38 -10.07 1.22 8.61
CA TYR A 38 -11.16 1.58 9.51
C TYR A 38 -12.45 1.80 8.74
N PHE A 39 -12.42 2.60 7.66
CA PHE A 39 -13.60 2.92 6.87
C PHE A 39 -14.22 1.65 6.27
N VAL A 40 -13.45 0.84 5.56
CA VAL A 40 -13.94 -0.39 4.92
C VAL A 40 -14.41 -1.44 5.96
N GLY A 41 -13.77 -1.49 7.12
CA GLY A 41 -14.08 -2.46 8.18
C GLY A 41 -15.26 -2.07 9.09
N ALA A 42 -15.46 -0.76 9.33
CA ALA A 42 -16.39 -0.25 10.36
C ALA A 42 -17.57 0.57 9.82
N GLU A 43 -17.56 1.01 8.56
CA GLU A 43 -18.71 1.73 7.94
C GLU A 43 -19.84 0.78 7.51
N GLN A 44 -20.22 -0.15 8.40
CA GLN A 44 -21.35 -1.04 8.21
C GLN A 44 -22.08 -1.23 9.55
N GLY A 45 -23.36 -0.86 9.62
CA GLY A 45 -24.19 -1.05 10.81
C GLY A 45 -24.13 0.11 11.81
N ALA A 46 -23.97 -0.18 13.10
CA ALA A 46 -24.16 0.79 14.19
C ALA A 46 -23.14 1.95 14.20
N THR A 47 -21.99 1.78 13.53
CA THR A 47 -20.91 2.77 13.45
C THR A 47 -20.88 3.53 12.11
N SER A 48 -21.86 3.31 11.24
CA SER A 48 -21.91 3.96 9.91
C SER A 48 -22.06 5.47 10.03
N LEU A 49 -21.13 6.22 9.44
CA LEU A 49 -21.20 7.67 9.34
C LEU A 49 -21.88 8.13 8.05
N LEU A 50 -21.76 7.34 6.99
CA LEU A 50 -22.44 7.57 5.72
C LEU A 50 -23.58 6.57 5.53
N SER A 51 -24.69 7.02 4.96
CA SER A 51 -25.90 6.22 4.72
C SER A 51 -26.22 6.17 3.23
N GLY A 52 -26.73 5.03 2.76
CA GLY A 52 -27.17 4.83 1.38
C GLY A 52 -26.87 3.40 0.92
N THR A 53 -27.73 2.83 0.08
CA THR A 53 -27.59 1.46 -0.45
C THR A 53 -26.33 1.31 -1.31
N ASP A 54 -26.04 2.29 -2.16
CA ASP A 54 -24.87 2.21 -3.06
C ASP A 54 -23.55 2.27 -2.27
N VAL A 55 -23.49 3.11 -1.24
CA VAL A 55 -22.34 3.19 -0.34
C VAL A 55 -22.24 1.92 0.50
N HIS A 56 -23.36 1.40 0.97
CA HIS A 56 -23.43 0.15 1.71
C HIS A 56 -22.87 -1.01 0.89
N GLU A 57 -23.30 -1.20 -0.36
CA GLU A 57 -22.81 -2.28 -1.23
C GLU A 57 -21.34 -2.10 -1.57
N TRP A 58 -20.89 -0.87 -1.90
CA TRP A 58 -19.49 -0.59 -2.20
C TRP A 58 -18.56 -0.91 -1.01
N VAL A 59 -18.91 -0.44 0.18
CA VAL A 59 -18.13 -0.75 1.40
C VAL A 59 -18.19 -2.25 1.72
N HIS A 60 -19.35 -2.88 1.53
CA HIS A 60 -19.56 -4.30 1.78
C HIS A 60 -18.66 -5.16 0.89
N ASP A 61 -18.56 -4.84 -0.40
CA ASP A 61 -17.67 -5.51 -1.35
C ASP A 61 -16.20 -5.27 -1.04
N GLY A 62 -15.83 -4.05 -0.63
CA GLY A 62 -14.48 -3.73 -0.16
C GLY A 62 -14.06 -4.59 1.03
N ARG A 63 -14.99 -4.83 1.98
CA ARG A 63 -14.77 -5.68 3.15
C ARG A 63 -14.50 -7.13 2.75
N HIS A 64 -15.28 -7.67 1.81
CA HIS A 64 -15.04 -9.00 1.24
C HIS A 64 -13.69 -9.10 0.54
N LEU A 65 -13.30 -8.09 -0.23
CA LEU A 65 -12.00 -8.06 -0.92
C LEU A 65 -10.82 -8.12 0.06
N LEU A 66 -10.96 -7.48 1.22
CA LEU A 66 -9.96 -7.52 2.29
C LEU A 66 -10.06 -8.76 3.18
N GLY A 67 -10.99 -9.69 2.91
CA GLY A 67 -11.16 -10.95 3.64
C GLY A 67 -11.77 -10.80 5.04
N PHE A 68 -12.34 -9.62 5.34
CA PHE A 68 -13.03 -9.41 6.60
C PHE A 68 -14.38 -10.15 6.61
N PRO A 69 -14.77 -10.72 7.77
CA PRO A 69 -16.05 -11.41 7.88
C PRO A 69 -17.21 -10.42 7.74
N CYS A 70 -18.20 -10.83 6.96
CA CYS A 70 -19.58 -10.35 7.02
C CYS A 70 -20.41 -11.36 7.85
N HIS A 71 -21.68 -11.04 8.13
CA HIS A 71 -22.66 -11.79 8.96
C HIS A 71 -22.68 -11.44 10.46
#